data_AF-A0A7Y2NV62-F1
#
_entry.id   AF-A0A7Y2NV62-F1
#
_cell.length_a   1.000
_cell.length_b   1.000
_cell.length_c   1.000
_cell.angle_alpha   90.00
_cell.angle_beta   90.00
_cell.angle_gamma   90.00
#
_symmetry.space_group_name_H-M   'P 1'
#
loop_
_entity.id
_entity.type
_entity.pdbx_description
1 polymer ?
#
loop_
_entity_poly.entity_id
_entity_poly.type
_entity_poly.pdbx_seq_one_letter_code
_entity_poly.pdbx_strand_id
1 'polypeptide(L)' 'MSASKGSVRIELTPAQRELVRKATGKDTEALELNVEELEERIAPAMARPGPKFQG' A
#
# COMPACT_ATOMS: atom_id res chain seq x y z
N MET A 1 15.12 12.94 -5.98
CA MET A 1 13.94 12.07 -6.17
C MET A 1 12.95 12.43 -5.09
N SER A 2 11.91 13.18 -5.46
CA SER A 2 10.89 13.66 -4.53
C SER A 2 9.99 12.49 -4.19
N ALA A 3 9.95 12.07 -2.92
CA ALA A 3 8.89 11.18 -2.45
C ALA A 3 7.57 11.89 -2.70
N SER A 4 6.83 11.44 -3.71
CA SER A 4 5.46 11.87 -3.98
C SER A 4 4.66 11.64 -2.71
N LYS A 5 4.11 12.72 -2.13
CA LYS A 5 3.16 12.65 -1.02
C LYS A 5 2.04 11.69 -1.44
N GLY A 6 2.06 10.45 -0.94
CA GLY A 6 1.07 9.43 -1.27
C GLY A 6 1.60 8.04 -1.65
N SER A 7 2.91 7.82 -1.79
CA SER A 7 3.46 6.48 -2.11
C SER A 7 4.55 6.05 -1.12
N VAL A 8 4.47 4.82 -0.63
CA VAL A 8 5.48 4.16 0.22
C VAL A 8 6.17 3.08 -0.59
N ARG A 9 7.51 3.15 -0.65
CA ARG A 9 8.35 2.12 -1.26
C ARG A 9 8.98 1.27 -0.17
N ILE A 10 8.83 -0.04 -0.27
CA ILE A 10 9.40 -1.03 0.65
C ILE A 10 10.38 -1.88 -0.13
N GLU A 11 11.66 -1.74 0.16
CA GLU A 11 12.68 -2.64 -0.38
C GLU A 11 12.54 -4.03 0.24
N LEU A 12 12.53 -5.04 -0.62
CA LEU A 12 12.34 -6.42 -0.21
C LEU A 12 13.67 -7.06 0.12
N THR A 13 13.73 -7.69 1.29
CA THR A 13 14.82 -8.61 1.62
C THR A 13 14.80 -9.82 0.68
N PRO A 14 15.94 -10.52 0.48
CA PRO A 14 15.99 -11.69 -0.39
C PRO A 14 14.91 -12.75 -0.10
N ALA A 15 14.65 -13.03 1.18
CA ALA A 15 13.61 -13.96 1.59
C ALA A 15 12.20 -13.48 1.19
N GLN A 16 11.91 -12.18 1.35
CA GLN A 16 10.63 -11.61 0.94
C GLN A 16 10.44 -11.61 -0.59
N ARG A 17 11.51 -11.37 -1.37
CA ARG A 17 11.46 -11.48 -2.84
C ARG A 17 11.08 -12.90 -3.28
N GLU A 18 11.65 -13.91 -2.64
CA GLU A 18 11.31 -15.30 -2.94
C GLU A 18 9.83 -15.61 -2.63
N LEU A 19 9.30 -15.09 -1.53
CA LEU A 19 7.88 -15.22 -1.19
C LEU A 19 6.98 -14.54 -2.24
N VAL A 20 7.32 -13.32 -2.66
CA VAL A 20 6.58 -12.59 -3.71
C VAL A 20 6.62 -13.35 -5.03
N ARG A 21 7.78 -13.88 -5.42
CA ARG A 21 7.94 -14.70 -6.62
C ARG A 21 7.14 -15.99 -6.56
N LYS A 22 7.13 -16.68 -5.41
CA LYS A 22 6.31 -17.90 -5.22
C LYS A 22 4.82 -17.61 -5.33
N ALA A 23 4.36 -16.48 -4.79
CA ALA A 23 2.95 -16.11 -4.77
C ALA A 23 2.44 -15.54 -6.12
N THR A 24 3.28 -14.81 -6.85
CA THR A 24 2.86 -14.01 -8.01
C THR A 24 3.55 -14.39 -9.33
N GLY A 25 4.62 -15.18 -9.27
CA GLY A 25 5.48 -15.50 -10.42
C GLY A 25 6.44 -14.38 -10.83
N LYS A 26 6.37 -13.21 -10.20
CA LYS A 26 7.19 -12.04 -10.55
C LYS A 26 8.42 -11.93 -9.66
N ASP A 27 9.56 -11.62 -10.28
CA ASP A 27 10.77 -11.23 -9.56
C ASP A 27 10.81 -9.70 -9.42
N THR A 28 10.98 -9.19 -8.21
CA THR A 28 10.83 -7.76 -7.90
C THR A 28 11.65 -7.40 -6.67
N GLU A 29 12.29 -6.23 -6.71
CA GLU A 29 13.18 -5.77 -5.65
C GLU A 29 12.48 -4.93 -4.57
N ALA A 30 11.36 -4.29 -4.91
CA ALA A 30 10.63 -3.42 -4.00
C ALA A 30 9.13 -3.45 -4.29
N LEU A 31 8.32 -3.26 -3.27
CA LEU A 31 6.89 -2.98 -3.41
C LEU A 31 6.66 -1.49 -3.32
N GLU A 32 5.80 -0.98 -4.19
CA GLU A 32 5.33 0.40 -4.17
C GLU A 32 3.84 0.39 -3.88
N LEU A 33 3.45 1.10 -2.82
CA LEU A 33 2.11 1.07 -2.26
C LEU A 33 1.58 2.49 -2.16
N ASN A 34 0.31 2.70 -2.53
CA ASN A 34 -0.36 3.98 -2.29
C ASN A 34 -0.76 4.07 -0.80
N VAL A 35 -0.51 5.20 -0.17
CA VAL A 35 -0.89 5.50 1.21
C VAL A 35 -2.41 5.41 1.40
N GLU A 36 -3.21 5.86 0.42
CA GLU A 36 -4.67 5.81 0.48
C GLU A 36 -5.17 4.35 0.63
N GLU A 37 -4.63 3.43 -0.16
CA GLU A 37 -4.95 2.00 -0.08
C GLU A 37 -4.51 1.37 1.25
N LEU A 38 -3.40 1.85 1.83
CA LEU A 38 -2.93 1.40 3.14
C LEU A 38 -3.83 1.89 4.27
N GLU A 39 -4.28 3.14 4.22
CA GLU A 39 -5.20 3.73 5.18
C GLU A 39 -6.56 3.01 5.16
N GLU A 40 -7.08 2.62 4.00
CA GLU A 40 -8.32 1.82 3.91
C GLU A 40 -8.23 0.47 4.64
N ARG A 41 -7.06 -0.17 4.63
CA ARG A 41 -6.85 -1.46 5.30
C ARG A 41 -6.62 -1.33 6.80
N ILE A 42 -5.97 -0.26 7.24
CA ILE A 42 -5.62 -0.04 8.66
C ILE A 42 -6.77 0.66 9.39
N ALA A 43 -7.41 1.63 8.75
CA ALA A 43 -8.46 2.47 9.33
C ALA A 43 -9.67 2.63 8.39
N PRO A 44 -10.40 1.53 8.10
CA PRO A 44 -11.53 1.56 7.17
C PRO A 44 -12.64 2.55 7.57
N ALA A 45 -12.76 2.88 8.85
CA ALA A 45 -13.75 3.85 9.36
C ALA A 45 -13.38 5.32 9.08
N MET A 46 -12.09 5.64 8.90
CA MET A 46 -11.65 7.01 8.61
C MET A 46 -11.69 7.35 7.12
N ALA A 47 -11.49 6.35 6.25
CA ALA A 47 -11.51 6.52 4.80
C ALA A 47 -12.91 6.78 4.22
N ARG A 48 -13.98 6.41 4.94
CA ARG A 48 -15.36 6.68 4.50
C ARG A 48 -15.79 8.06 5.01
N PRO A 49 -16.04 9.06 4.14
CA PRO A 49 -16.80 10.22 4.58
C PRO A 49 -18.15 9.71 5.06
N GLY A 50 -18.46 9.93 6.34
CA GLY A 50 -19.77 9.63 6.88
C GLY A 50 -20.86 10.30 6.04
N PRO A 51 -22.11 9.78 6.07
CA PRO A 51 -23.20 10.42 5.35
C PRO A 51 -23.25 11.89 5.75
N LYS A 52 -23.20 12.79 4.76
CA LYS A 52 -23.43 14.21 4.97
C LYS A 52 -24.85 14.33 5.52
N PHE A 53 -24.98 14.56 6.83
CA PHE A 53 -26.26 14.94 7.43
C PHE A 53 -26.64 16.29 6.81
N GLN A 54 -27.55 16.24 5.83
CA GLN A 54 -28.26 17.42 5.34
C GLN A 54 -29.39 17.70 6.33
N GLY A 55 -29.10 18.57 7.30
CA GLY A 55 -30.09 19.21 8.15
C GLY A 55 -30.34 20.64 7.68
#